data_AF-A0A0D6LEV4-F1
#
_entry.id   AF-A0A0D6LEV4-F1
#
_cell.length_a   1.000
_cell.length_b   1.000
_cell.length_c   1.000
_cell.angle_alpha   90.00
_cell.angle_beta   90.00
_cell.angle_gamma   90.00
#
_symmetry.space_group_name_H-M   'P 1'
#
loop_
_entity.id
_entity.type
_entity.pdbx_description
1 polymer ?
#
loop_
_entity_poly.entity_id
_entity_poly.type
_entity_poly.pdbx_seq_one_letter_code
_entity_poly.pdbx_strand_id
1 'polypeptide(L)'
;MEKIIPFGKGNCDYDYNRNFHCKCMHGPTECDLNRLQNCAISYFPRRHLGLITCIQGLSTLREAFSRCLSRLSVRTQRKLIECATTQTGELLNYYSMVNTHRAGVRIWPTMYVNGIFFDRSYPVENKLCEHTAWC
;
A
#
# COMPACT_ATOMS: atom_id res chain seq x y z
N MET A 1 -7.52 -14.64 5.26
CA MET A 1 -7.55 -13.16 5.42
C MET A 1 -6.59 -12.59 4.40
N GLU A 2 -7.05 -11.69 3.53
CA GLU A 2 -6.20 -11.02 2.54
C GLU A 2 -5.38 -9.91 3.20
N LYS A 3 -4.11 -9.75 2.80
CA LYS A 3 -3.23 -8.68 3.28
C LYS A 3 -2.50 -8.03 2.10
N ILE A 4 -2.76 -6.74 1.90
CA ILE A 4 -2.07 -5.90 0.91
C ILE A 4 -0.98 -5.09 1.64
N ILE A 5 0.21 -5.01 1.05
CA ILE A 5 1.34 -4.24 1.58
C ILE A 5 1.83 -3.25 0.51
N PRO A 6 1.31 -2.00 0.51
CA PRO A 6 1.78 -0.93 -0.37
C PRO A 6 3.15 -0.43 0.09
N PHE A 7 4.20 -0.78 -0.64
CA PHE A 7 5.53 -0.22 -0.45
C PHE A 7 6.40 -0.34 -1.71
N GLY A 8 6.50 -1.54 -2.28
CA GLY A 8 7.35 -1.78 -3.44
C GLY A 8 8.83 -1.88 -3.06
N LYS A 9 9.70 -1.30 -3.90
CA LYS A 9 11.15 -1.21 -3.65
C LYS A 9 11.49 0.16 -3.07
N GLY A 10 12.15 0.16 -1.92
CA GLY A 10 12.51 1.39 -1.22
C GLY A 10 13.15 1.13 0.14
N ASN A 11 13.47 2.22 0.84
CA ASN A 11 13.96 2.21 2.22
C ASN A 11 13.36 3.37 3.00
N CYS A 12 13.25 3.23 4.32
CA CYS A 12 12.82 4.28 5.23
C CYS A 12 13.90 4.48 6.27
N ASP A 13 14.33 5.73 6.42
CA ASP A 13 15.31 6.14 7.40
C ASP A 13 14.60 6.80 8.59
N TYR A 14 15.22 6.75 9.78
CA TYR A 14 14.72 7.42 10.97
C TYR A 14 15.73 8.48 11.40
N ASP A 15 15.32 9.74 11.40
CA ASP A 15 16.22 10.87 11.62
C ASP A 15 16.40 11.22 13.12
N TYR A 16 17.33 12.14 13.40
CA TYR A 16 17.61 12.63 14.76
C TYR A 16 16.41 13.34 15.41
N ASN A 17 15.49 13.85 14.60
CA ASN A 17 14.25 14.51 15.04
C ASN A 17 13.11 13.51 15.27
N ARG A 18 13.41 12.20 15.24
CA ARG A 18 12.45 11.11 15.45
C ARG A 18 11.36 11.03 14.37
N ASN A 19 11.72 11.40 13.14
CA ASN A 19 10.84 11.32 11.99
C ASN A 19 11.28 10.19 11.05
N PHE A 20 10.30 9.50 10.49
CA PHE A 20 10.50 8.57 9.39
C PHE A 20 10.52 9.31 8.06
N HIS A 21 11.41 8.88 7.18
CA HIS A 21 11.54 9.37 5.80
C HIS A 21 11.71 8.20 4.86
N CYS A 22 10.66 7.88 4.10
CA CYS A 22 10.72 6.83 3.10
C CYS A 22 11.17 7.35 1.72
N LYS A 23 12.03 6.57 1.07
CA LYS A 23 12.51 6.73 -0.30
C LYS A 23 12.01 5.55 -1.12
N CYS A 24 11.28 5.84 -2.18
CA CYS A 24 10.68 4.85 -3.08
C CYS A 24 11.38 4.89 -4.44
N MET A 25 11.38 3.77 -5.17
CA MET A 25 12.12 3.61 -6.43
C MET A 25 11.69 4.60 -7.51
N HIS A 26 10.40 4.94 -7.57
CA HIS A 26 9.83 5.89 -8.52
C HIS A 26 9.71 7.31 -7.95
N GLY A 27 10.48 7.62 -6.91
CA GLY A 27 10.55 8.96 -6.33
C GLY A 27 9.46 9.25 -5.28
N PRO A 28 9.33 10.53 -4.86
CA PRO A 28 8.52 10.91 -3.72
C PRO A 28 7.01 10.71 -3.94
N THR A 29 6.52 10.88 -5.17
CA THR A 29 5.10 10.71 -5.49
C THR A 29 4.61 9.28 -5.25
N GLU A 30 5.45 8.27 -5.53
CA GLU A 30 5.15 6.87 -5.19
C GLU A 30 5.05 6.70 -3.67
N CYS A 31 5.96 7.29 -2.90
CA CYS A 31 5.87 7.25 -1.45
C CYS A 31 4.58 7.91 -0.94
N ASP A 32 4.19 9.06 -1.48
CA ASP A 32 2.95 9.75 -1.12
C ASP A 32 1.71 8.87 -1.34
N LEU A 33 1.64 8.21 -2.49
CA LEU A 33 0.52 7.34 -2.84
C LEU A 33 0.52 6.06 -2.02
N ASN A 34 1.68 5.48 -1.73
CA ASN A 34 1.82 4.37 -0.78
C ASN A 34 1.32 4.78 0.62
N ARG A 35 1.64 5.99 1.10
CA ARG A 35 1.12 6.50 2.38
C ARG A 35 -0.40 6.56 2.36
N LEU A 36 -0.99 7.11 1.30
CA LEU A 36 -2.45 7.19 1.16
C LEU A 36 -3.13 5.81 1.14
N GLN A 37 -2.56 4.84 0.42
CA GLN A 37 -3.04 3.45 0.41
C GLN A 37 -2.92 2.81 1.80
N ASN A 38 -1.78 2.97 2.48
CA ASN A 38 -1.57 2.49 3.85
C ASN A 38 -2.54 3.13 4.86
N CYS A 39 -2.83 4.42 4.74
CA CYS A 39 -3.85 5.11 5.53
C CYS A 39 -5.26 4.53 5.29
N ALA A 40 -5.60 4.21 4.03
CA ALA A 40 -6.86 3.56 3.70
C ALA A 40 -6.97 2.16 4.35
N ILE A 41 -5.91 1.36 4.32
CA ILE A 41 -5.85 0.05 5.00
C ILE A 41 -6.05 0.23 6.51
N SER A 42 -5.32 1.17 7.12
CA SER A 42 -5.35 1.41 8.56
C SER A 42 -6.73 1.86 9.06
N TYR A 43 -7.38 2.79 8.36
CA TYR A 43 -8.67 3.34 8.79
C TYR A 43 -9.88 2.54 8.31
N PHE A 44 -9.75 1.77 7.24
CA PHE A 44 -10.84 1.01 6.64
C PHE A 44 -10.43 -0.45 6.37
N PRO A 45 -10.02 -1.21 7.40
CA PRO A 45 -9.42 -2.55 7.22
C PRO A 45 -10.33 -3.56 6.53
N ARG A 46 -11.66 -3.35 6.52
CA ARG A 46 -12.64 -4.20 5.81
C ARG A 46 -13.13 -3.65 4.46
N ARG A 47 -12.78 -2.41 4.09
CA ARG A 47 -13.32 -1.71 2.91
C ARG A 47 -12.27 -0.90 2.13
N HIS A 48 -10.98 -1.17 2.34
CA HIS A 48 -9.90 -0.42 1.73
C HIS A 48 -9.66 -0.76 0.25
N LEU A 49 -10.04 -1.96 -0.19
CA LEU A 49 -9.67 -2.48 -1.51
C LEU A 49 -10.04 -1.51 -2.65
N GLY A 50 -11.26 -0.98 -2.64
CA GLY A 50 -11.71 -0.01 -3.67
C GLY A 50 -10.92 1.31 -3.67
N LEU A 51 -10.41 1.74 -2.52
CA LEU A 51 -9.55 2.93 -2.46
C LEU A 51 -8.15 2.60 -2.98
N ILE A 52 -7.58 1.46 -2.59
CA ILE A 52 -6.25 1.04 -3.05
C ILE A 52 -6.24 0.90 -4.57
N THR A 53 -7.21 0.20 -5.13
CA THR A 53 -7.29 -0.04 -6.58
C THR A 53 -7.49 1.25 -7.36
N CYS A 54 -8.26 2.21 -6.83
CA CYS A 54 -8.40 3.53 -7.45
C CYS A 54 -7.09 4.33 -7.41
N ILE A 55 -6.38 4.30 -6.28
CA ILE A 55 -5.14 5.09 -6.07
C ILE A 55 -3.96 4.52 -6.87
N GLN A 56 -3.95 3.21 -7.12
CA GLN A 56 -2.85 2.51 -7.76
C GLN A 56 -2.54 3.09 -9.16
N GLY A 57 -1.27 3.43 -9.39
CA GLY A 57 -0.80 3.93 -10.68
C GLY A 57 -1.13 5.39 -10.99
N LEU A 58 -1.74 6.11 -10.04
CA LEU A 58 -1.90 7.57 -10.18
C LEU A 58 -0.56 8.28 -10.02
N SER A 59 -0.51 9.57 -10.39
CA SER A 59 0.75 10.31 -10.45
C SER A 59 0.99 11.19 -9.22
N THR A 60 -0.07 11.64 -8.54
CA THR A 60 0.03 12.58 -7.40
C THR A 60 -1.10 12.40 -6.40
N LEU A 61 -0.90 12.88 -5.16
CA LEU A 61 -1.98 12.96 -4.15
C LEU A 61 -3.15 13.84 -4.61
N ARG A 62 -2.88 14.89 -5.39
CA ARG A 62 -3.94 15.76 -5.93
C ARG A 62 -4.83 14.99 -6.90
N GLU A 63 -4.24 14.19 -7.77
CA GLU A 63 -4.98 13.33 -8.68
C GLU A 63 -5.78 12.28 -7.90
N ALA A 64 -5.16 11.62 -6.91
CA ALA A 64 -5.83 10.65 -6.05
C ALA A 64 -7.02 11.25 -5.29
N PHE A 65 -6.87 12.48 -4.77
CA PHE A 65 -7.96 13.20 -4.13
C PHE A 65 -9.15 13.39 -5.08
N SER A 66 -8.89 13.93 -6.27
CA SER A 66 -9.92 14.22 -7.27
C SER A 66 -10.65 12.95 -7.75
N ARG A 67 -9.89 11.89 -8.08
CA ARG A 67 -10.43 10.69 -8.72
C ARG A 67 -11.00 9.69 -7.73
N CYS A 68 -10.40 9.56 -6.54
CA CYS A 68 -10.71 8.47 -5.60
C CYS A 68 -11.40 8.93 -4.33
N LEU A 69 -11.15 10.15 -3.87
CA LEU A 69 -11.66 10.63 -2.58
C LEU A 69 -12.86 11.57 -2.71
N SER A 70 -13.07 12.19 -3.88
CA SER A 70 -14.10 13.23 -4.11
C SER A 70 -15.52 12.83 -3.75
N ARG A 71 -15.87 11.53 -3.86
CA ARG A 71 -17.20 11.00 -3.50
C ARG A 71 -17.33 10.58 -2.04
N LEU A 72 -16.26 10.65 -1.26
CA LEU A 72 -16.29 10.33 0.17
C LEU A 72 -16.77 11.54 0.98
N SER A 73 -17.17 11.32 2.23
CA SER A 73 -17.47 12.43 3.14
C SER A 73 -16.25 13.33 3.34
N VAL A 74 -16.46 14.64 3.51
CA VAL A 74 -15.38 15.62 3.77
C VAL A 74 -14.51 15.19 4.96
N ARG A 75 -15.12 14.64 6.01
CA ARG A 75 -14.40 14.11 7.18
C ARG A 75 -13.46 12.98 6.80
N THR A 76 -13.91 12.04 5.96
CA THR A 76 -13.10 10.93 5.47
C THR A 76 -11.95 11.42 4.58
N GLN A 77 -12.24 12.34 3.67
CA GLN A 77 -11.24 12.95 2.79
C GLN A 77 -10.12 13.59 3.63
N ARG A 78 -10.49 14.45 4.59
CA ARG A 78 -9.53 15.11 5.49
C ARG A 78 -8.68 14.10 6.25
N LYS A 79 -9.32 13.10 6.86
CA LYS A 79 -8.64 12.07 7.65
C LYS A 79 -7.59 11.30 6.82
N LEU A 80 -7.93 10.94 5.57
CA LEU A 80 -7.02 10.23 4.68
C LEU A 80 -5.84 11.10 4.23
N ILE A 81 -6.10 12.35 3.83
CA ILE A 81 -5.06 13.28 3.39
C ILE A 81 -4.13 13.64 4.54
N GLU A 82 -4.67 13.99 5.70
CA GLU A 82 -3.87 14.30 6.91
C GLU A 82 -2.96 13.14 7.28
N CYS A 83 -3.46 11.90 7.24
CA CYS A 83 -2.63 10.72 7.46
C CYS A 83 -1.53 10.62 6.39
N ALA A 84 -1.86 10.77 5.11
CA ALA A 84 -0.92 10.61 4.01
C ALA A 84 0.19 11.69 3.98
N THR A 85 -0.07 12.88 4.54
CA THR A 85 0.87 14.01 4.51
C THR A 85 1.59 14.26 5.84
N THR A 86 1.46 13.35 6.83
CA THR A 86 2.09 13.49 8.15
C THR A 86 2.95 12.26 8.49
N GLN A 87 3.64 12.33 9.64
CA GLN A 87 4.42 11.20 10.18
C GLN A 87 3.58 9.95 10.44
N THR A 88 2.25 10.07 10.54
CA THR A 88 1.35 8.92 10.61
C THR A 88 1.47 8.05 9.36
N GLY A 89 1.42 8.65 8.17
CA GLY A 89 1.58 7.95 6.89
C GLY A 89 2.99 7.40 6.72
N GLU A 90 4.01 8.17 7.09
CA GLU A 90 5.42 7.71 7.05
C GLU A 90 5.64 6.48 7.93
N LEU A 91 5.12 6.49 9.16
CA LEU A 91 5.19 5.34 10.06
C LEU A 91 4.51 4.09 9.46
N LEU A 92 3.36 4.27 8.82
CA LEU A 92 2.69 3.16 8.14
C LEU A 92 3.51 2.64 6.95
N ASN A 93 4.11 3.52 6.14
CA ASN A 93 5.04 3.13 5.08
C ASN A 93 6.26 2.39 5.64
N TYR A 94 6.83 2.84 6.76
CA TYR A 94 7.92 2.15 7.45
C TYR A 94 7.53 0.73 7.85
N TYR A 95 6.34 0.51 8.41
CA TYR A 95 5.88 -0.85 8.70
C TYR A 95 5.70 -1.69 7.43
N SER A 96 5.22 -1.10 6.35
CA SER A 96 5.11 -1.78 5.05
C SER A 96 6.48 -2.12 4.46
N MET A 97 7.50 -1.25 4.63
CA MET A 97 8.89 -1.56 4.31
C MET A 97 9.40 -2.76 5.11
N VAL A 98 9.29 -2.71 6.44
CA VAL A 98 9.78 -3.78 7.32
C VAL A 98 9.16 -5.11 6.95
N ASN A 99 7.85 -5.15 6.66
CA ASN A 99 7.17 -6.36 6.22
C ASN A 99 7.66 -6.83 4.84
N THR A 100 7.89 -5.91 3.90
CA THR A 100 8.37 -6.23 2.55
C THR A 100 9.80 -6.79 2.58
N HIS A 101 10.69 -6.19 3.37
CA HIS A 101 12.08 -6.63 3.54
C HIS A 101 12.15 -7.98 4.25
N ARG A 102 11.35 -8.19 5.32
CA ARG A 102 11.26 -9.48 6.02
C ARG A 102 10.77 -10.62 5.12
N ALA A 103 9.88 -10.33 4.17
CA ALA A 103 9.41 -11.31 3.19
C ALA A 103 10.48 -11.64 2.13
N GLY A 104 11.59 -10.90 2.06
CA GLY A 104 12.67 -11.16 1.11
C GLY A 104 12.24 -10.97 -0.35
N VAL A 105 11.29 -10.08 -0.62
CA VAL A 105 10.77 -9.85 -1.98
C VAL A 105 11.87 -9.30 -2.89
N ARG A 106 12.06 -9.94 -4.05
CA ARG A 106 13.09 -9.54 -5.05
C ARG A 106 12.52 -9.03 -6.37
N ILE A 107 11.23 -9.25 -6.60
CA ILE A 107 10.54 -8.94 -7.86
C ILE A 107 9.22 -8.25 -7.49
N TRP A 108 8.82 -7.21 -8.22
CA TRP A 108 7.56 -6.48 -7.97
C TRP A 108 6.56 -6.62 -9.13
N PRO A 109 5.22 -6.71 -8.95
CA PRO A 109 4.42 -6.88 -7.72
C PRO A 109 4.78 -8.04 -6.77
N THR A 110 4.29 -9.28 -6.83
CA THR A 110 4.53 -10.36 -5.83
C THR A 110 3.37 -10.55 -4.88
N MET A 111 2.93 -11.80 -4.84
CA MET A 111 1.82 -12.29 -4.06
C MET A 111 2.22 -13.63 -3.47
N TYR A 112 1.66 -13.95 -2.32
CA TYR A 112 1.78 -15.27 -1.71
C TYR A 112 0.37 -15.79 -1.42
N VAL A 113 0.10 -17.04 -1.78
CA VAL A 113 -1.15 -17.74 -1.44
C VAL A 113 -0.82 -18.76 -0.36
N ASN A 114 -1.36 -18.58 0.85
CA ASN A 114 -1.03 -19.41 2.02
C ASN A 114 0.48 -19.58 2.25
N GLY A 115 1.24 -18.50 2.04
CA GLY A 115 2.71 -18.46 2.21
C GLY A 115 3.51 -18.97 1.01
N ILE A 116 2.87 -19.54 0.00
CA ILE A 116 3.51 -20.02 -1.23
C ILE A 116 3.60 -18.88 -2.23
N PHE A 117 4.80 -18.64 -2.76
CA PHE A 117 5.01 -17.61 -3.79
C PHE A 117 4.14 -17.89 -5.02
N PHE A 118 3.42 -16.88 -5.47
CA PHE A 118 2.63 -16.95 -6.69
C PHE A 118 3.50 -16.69 -7.92
N ASP A 119 3.69 -17.73 -8.72
CA ASP A 119 4.24 -17.61 -10.07
C ASP A 119 3.22 -16.94 -11.00
N ARG A 120 3.62 -15.79 -11.54
CA ARG A 120 2.77 -14.95 -12.42
C ARG A 120 2.60 -15.52 -13.82
N SER A 121 3.25 -16.64 -14.13
CA SER A 121 3.07 -17.36 -15.40
C SER A 121 1.68 -18.00 -15.53
N TYR A 122 0.93 -18.09 -14.43
CA TYR A 122 -0.42 -18.66 -14.39
C TYR A 122 -1.45 -17.62 -13.94
N PRO A 123 -2.74 -17.77 -14.33
CA PRO A 123 -3.84 -16.99 -13.75
C PRO A 123 -3.90 -17.13 -12.22
N VAL A 124 -4.25 -16.05 -11.53
CA VAL A 124 -4.34 -16.02 -10.06
C VAL A 124 -5.37 -17.01 -9.56
N GLU A 125 -6.48 -17.15 -10.29
CA GLU A 125 -7.60 -18.04 -10.00
C GLU A 125 -7.11 -19.48 -9.82
N ASN A 126 -6.21 -19.95 -10.69
CA ASN A 126 -5.67 -21.32 -10.62
C ASN A 126 -4.93 -21.56 -9.29
N LYS A 127 -4.10 -20.59 -8.86
CA LYS A 127 -3.32 -20.73 -7.63
C LYS A 127 -4.16 -20.54 -6.38
N LEU A 128 -5.25 -19.78 -6.45
CA LEU A 128 -6.25 -19.74 -5.39
C LEU A 128 -6.96 -21.10 -5.26
N CYS A 129 -7.37 -21.71 -6.36
CA CYS A 129 -7.97 -23.05 -6.36
C CYS A 129 -7.00 -24.14 -5.85
N GLU A 130 -5.73 -24.08 -6.23
CA GLU A 130 -4.72 -25.09 -5.84
C GLU A 130 -4.36 -25.03 -4.35
N HIS A 131 -4.42 -23.84 -3.74
CA HIS A 131 -3.88 -23.62 -2.40
C HIS A 131 -4.94 -23.21 -1.38
N THR A 132 -6.20 -23.09 -1.77
CA THR A 132 -7.32 -22.73 -0.89
C THR A 132 -8.55 -23.57 -1.20
N ALA A 133 -9.58 -23.50 -0.35
CA ALA A 133 -10.88 -24.13 -0.61
C ALA A 133 -11.82 -23.27 -1.49
N TRP A 134 -11.30 -22.20 -2.10
CA TRP A 134 -12.06 -21.27 -2.92
C TRP A 134 -11.77 -21.54 -4.39
N CYS A 135 -12.72 -22.21 -5.04
CA CYS A 135 -12.70 -22.56 -6.46
C CYS A 135 -13.99 -22.10 -7.13
#